data_AF-A0A804J244-F1
#
_entry.id   AF-A0A804J244-F1
#
_cell.length_a   1.000
_cell.length_b   1.000
_cell.length_c   1.000
_cell.angle_alpha   90.00
_cell.angle_beta   90.00
_cell.angle_gamma   90.00
#
_symmetry.space_group_name_H-M   'P 1'
#
loop_
_entity.id
_entity.type
_entity.pdbx_description
1 polymer ?
#
loop_
_entity_poly.entity_id
_entity_poly.type
_entity_poly.pdbx_seq_one_letter_code
_entity_poly.pdbx_strand_id
1 'polypeptide(L)'
;MSSSTKYADPAFQGVGHKIGTEIWRIENFQPVPIPKSDYGKFYSGDSYIILQTTGKGGTYLYDIHFWIGKESSQDEAGTAAIKTVELDAVLGGRAVQHREPQGFESDKFLSYFKPCIIPSEGGFASGFKKPEEEKSETRLYTCRGKRVVRMKQVPFARSSLNHDDVFILDTEKKIYQFNGANTNIQERAKALEVIQYLKDKYHEGTCDIAIIDDGKLQADSDSGEFWVLFGGFAPIGKKVVSEDDTVLETSPAKLYGYLFLLLQHCMYGFSTKS
;
A
#
# COMPACT_ATOMS: atom_id res chain seq x y z
N MET A 1 5.20 -33.85 24.12
CA MET A 1 5.32 -32.46 23.64
C MET A 1 4.09 -32.12 22.83
N SER A 2 3.11 -31.41 23.41
CA SER A 2 1.95 -30.87 22.69
C SER A 2 1.19 -29.95 23.64
N SER A 3 1.41 -28.64 23.54
CA SER A 3 0.57 -27.69 24.30
C SER A 3 0.45 -26.28 23.68
N SER A 4 1.08 -25.98 22.54
CA SER A 4 1.03 -24.63 21.95
C SER A 4 -0.18 -24.37 21.04
N THR A 5 -0.90 -25.39 20.58
CA THR A 5 -1.98 -25.23 19.59
C THR A 5 -3.38 -24.99 20.17
N LYS A 6 -3.55 -24.97 21.50
CA LYS A 6 -4.89 -24.85 22.12
C LYS A 6 -5.48 -23.43 22.17
N TYR A 7 -4.72 -22.41 21.77
CA TYR A 7 -5.13 -21.00 21.82
C TYR A 7 -4.96 -20.28 20.49
N ALA A 8 -4.89 -21.02 19.39
CA ALA A 8 -4.82 -20.42 18.05
C ALA A 8 -6.23 -20.04 17.58
N ASP A 9 -6.33 -18.83 17.03
CA ASP A 9 -7.50 -18.27 16.40
C ASP A 9 -8.02 -19.24 15.32
N PRO A 10 -9.34 -19.51 15.27
CA PRO A 10 -9.92 -20.36 14.23
C PRO A 10 -9.53 -19.95 12.81
N ALA A 11 -9.31 -18.64 12.58
CA ALA A 11 -8.90 -18.12 11.27
C ALA A 11 -7.51 -18.60 10.81
N PHE A 12 -6.66 -19.06 11.74
CA PHE A 12 -5.31 -19.55 11.46
C PHE A 12 -5.21 -21.07 11.39
N GLN A 13 -6.34 -21.79 11.45
CA GLN A 13 -6.33 -23.23 11.36
C GLN A 13 -5.96 -23.69 9.94
N GLY A 14 -4.85 -24.43 9.82
CA GLY A 14 -4.41 -25.04 8.56
C GLY A 14 -3.70 -24.09 7.58
N VAL A 15 -3.34 -22.89 8.03
CA VAL A 15 -2.56 -21.90 7.26
C VAL A 15 -1.15 -22.38 6.94
N GLY A 16 -0.57 -21.86 5.87
CA GLY A 16 0.83 -22.15 5.52
C GLY A 16 1.12 -23.60 5.09
N HIS A 17 0.08 -24.39 4.79
CA HIS A 17 0.21 -25.75 4.25
C HIS A 17 0.41 -25.79 2.72
N LYS A 18 0.17 -24.68 2.04
CA LYS A 18 0.31 -24.53 0.58
C LYS A 18 1.08 -23.27 0.24
N ILE A 19 1.81 -23.31 -0.87
CA ILE A 19 2.45 -22.12 -1.44
C ILE A 19 1.36 -21.13 -1.87
N GLY A 20 1.56 -19.86 -1.53
CA GLY A 20 0.67 -18.78 -1.91
C GLY A 20 0.56 -17.70 -0.84
N THR A 21 -0.31 -16.75 -1.14
CA THR A 21 -0.66 -15.64 -0.25
C THR A 21 -1.99 -15.95 0.43
N GLU A 22 -2.08 -15.67 1.74
CA GLU A 22 -3.30 -15.72 2.53
C GLU A 22 -3.44 -14.36 3.25
N ILE A 23 -4.62 -13.75 3.21
CA ILE A 23 -4.84 -12.39 3.73
C ILE A 23 -6.06 -12.37 4.64
N TRP A 24 -5.90 -11.71 5.78
CA TRP A 24 -6.96 -11.41 6.74
C TRP A 24 -7.04 -9.91 6.96
N ARG A 25 -8.26 -9.41 7.13
CA ARG A 25 -8.53 -8.07 7.65
C ARG A 25 -8.86 -8.17 9.13
N ILE A 26 -8.45 -7.19 9.92
CA ILE A 26 -8.89 -7.08 11.32
C ILE A 26 -10.29 -6.47 11.35
N GLU A 27 -11.23 -7.20 11.94
CA GLU A 27 -12.61 -6.76 12.15
C GLU A 27 -13.00 -7.08 13.58
N ASN A 28 -13.40 -6.08 14.37
CA ASN A 28 -13.80 -6.25 15.78
C ASN A 28 -12.80 -7.13 16.58
N PHE A 29 -11.51 -6.79 16.54
CA PHE A 29 -10.43 -7.53 17.21
C PHE A 29 -10.16 -8.96 16.71
N GLN A 30 -10.73 -9.37 15.57
CA GLN A 30 -10.54 -10.71 15.01
C GLN A 30 -9.98 -10.67 13.58
N PRO A 31 -9.10 -11.62 13.21
CA PRO A 31 -8.66 -11.78 11.83
C PRO A 31 -9.74 -12.47 10.98
N VAL A 32 -10.30 -11.76 10.01
CA VAL A 32 -11.31 -12.29 9.08
C VAL A 32 -10.66 -12.51 7.71
N PRO A 33 -10.68 -13.74 7.16
CA PRO A 33 -10.07 -14.02 5.86
C PRO A 33 -10.81 -13.30 4.74
N ILE A 34 -10.08 -12.62 3.85
CA ILE A 34 -10.68 -11.92 2.71
C ILE A 34 -10.71 -12.80 1.45
N PRO A 35 -11.70 -12.61 0.55
CA PRO A 35 -11.74 -13.32 -0.72
C PRO A 35 -10.52 -13.02 -1.58
N LYS A 36 -10.08 -14.00 -2.39
CA LYS A 36 -8.97 -13.80 -3.34
C LYS A 36 -9.22 -12.70 -4.36
N SER A 37 -10.48 -12.42 -4.70
CA SER A 37 -10.88 -11.31 -5.58
C SER A 37 -10.58 -9.93 -4.98
N ASP A 38 -10.34 -9.86 -3.66
CA ASP A 38 -10.06 -8.64 -2.93
C ASP A 38 -8.58 -8.52 -2.52
N TYR A 39 -7.73 -9.45 -2.95
CA TYR A 39 -6.29 -9.36 -2.70
C TYR A 39 -5.72 -8.12 -3.40
N GLY A 40 -5.00 -7.29 -2.64
CA GLY A 40 -4.50 -6.00 -3.10
C GLY A 40 -5.50 -4.83 -2.95
N LYS A 41 -6.74 -5.09 -2.49
CA LYS A 41 -7.70 -4.04 -2.11
C LYS A 41 -7.57 -3.76 -0.61
N PHE A 42 -6.72 -2.79 -0.29
CA PHE A 42 -6.52 -2.33 1.09
C PHE A 42 -7.35 -1.08 1.35
N TYR A 43 -7.90 -0.95 2.55
CA TYR A 43 -8.61 0.23 3.02
C TYR A 43 -7.74 0.99 4.02
N SER A 44 -7.62 2.30 3.86
CA SER A 44 -6.76 3.15 4.67
C SER A 44 -7.19 3.20 6.14
N GLY A 45 -8.46 2.92 6.43
CA GLY A 45 -9.03 2.84 7.77
C GLY A 45 -8.91 1.47 8.44
N ASP A 46 -8.28 0.47 7.81
CA ASP A 46 -8.23 -0.91 8.32
C ASP A 46 -6.78 -1.38 8.53
N SER A 47 -6.63 -2.45 9.32
CA SER A 47 -5.38 -3.20 9.46
C SER A 47 -5.53 -4.62 8.91
N TYR A 48 -4.45 -5.17 8.35
CA TYR A 48 -4.44 -6.47 7.66
C TYR A 48 -3.26 -7.33 8.09
N ILE A 49 -3.43 -8.64 7.97
CA ILE A 49 -2.37 -9.64 8.11
C ILE A 49 -2.25 -10.39 6.79
N ILE A 50 -1.03 -10.51 6.29
CA ILE A 50 -0.71 -11.17 5.02
C ILE A 50 0.34 -12.23 5.31
N LEU A 51 0.00 -13.50 5.07
CA LEU A 51 0.96 -14.61 5.08
C LEU A 51 1.38 -14.92 3.66
N GLN A 52 2.67 -14.77 3.37
CA GLN A 52 3.28 -15.29 2.16
C GLN A 52 4.01 -16.59 2.48
N THR A 53 3.52 -17.69 1.91
CA THR A 53 4.17 -19.00 1.98
C THR A 53 4.91 -19.27 0.68
N THR A 54 6.23 -19.44 0.77
CA THR A 54 7.08 -19.83 -0.36
C THR A 54 7.77 -21.15 -0.04
N GLY A 55 8.26 -21.87 -1.06
CA GLY A 55 8.97 -23.12 -0.80
C GLY A 55 9.57 -23.75 -2.04
N LYS A 56 10.62 -24.53 -1.83
CA LYS A 56 11.22 -25.45 -2.82
C LYS A 56 11.65 -26.72 -2.08
N GLY A 57 11.38 -27.89 -2.66
CA GLY A 57 11.88 -29.17 -2.12
C GLY A 57 11.28 -29.57 -0.77
N GLY A 58 10.01 -29.25 -0.49
CA GLY A 58 9.30 -29.72 0.70
C GLY A 58 9.53 -28.92 1.99
N THR A 59 10.35 -27.86 1.94
CA THR A 59 10.50 -26.90 3.04
C THR A 59 9.79 -25.60 2.68
N TYR A 60 8.93 -25.13 3.59
CA TYR A 60 8.25 -23.84 3.46
C TYR A 60 8.97 -22.74 4.25
N LEU A 61 9.00 -21.56 3.65
CA LEU A 61 9.42 -20.30 4.25
C LEU A 61 8.18 -19.40 4.37
N TYR A 62 8.08 -18.72 5.51
CA TYR A 62 6.93 -17.90 5.86
C TYR A 62 7.35 -16.47 6.08
N ASP A 63 6.67 -15.54 5.42
CA ASP A 63 6.75 -14.12 5.72
C ASP A 63 5.35 -13.66 6.12
N ILE A 64 5.22 -13.14 7.34
CA ILE A 64 3.99 -12.53 7.83
C ILE A 64 4.18 -11.02 7.78
N HIS A 65 3.32 -10.33 7.06
CA HIS A 65 3.27 -8.88 7.00
C HIS A 65 2.01 -8.41 7.70
N PHE A 66 2.11 -7.44 8.61
CA PHE A 66 0.94 -6.73 9.09
C PHE A 66 0.95 -5.32 8.53
N TRP A 67 -0.04 -5.05 7.69
CA TRP A 67 -0.21 -3.77 7.04
C TRP A 67 -1.13 -2.88 7.87
N ILE A 68 -0.73 -1.63 8.09
CA ILE A 68 -1.46 -0.68 8.92
C ILE A 68 -1.86 0.50 8.05
N GLY A 69 -3.17 0.66 7.86
CA GLY A 69 -3.74 1.81 7.18
C GLY A 69 -3.48 3.10 7.93
N LYS A 70 -3.34 4.20 7.19
CA LYS A 70 -3.05 5.54 7.72
C LYS A 70 -4.13 6.04 8.70
N GLU A 71 -5.37 5.61 8.49
CA GLU A 71 -6.55 5.97 9.29
C GLU A 71 -7.01 4.81 10.18
N SER A 72 -6.29 3.69 10.22
CA SER A 72 -6.64 2.54 11.07
C SER A 72 -6.53 2.89 12.55
N SER A 73 -7.45 2.36 13.33
CA SER A 73 -7.51 2.65 14.76
C SER A 73 -6.36 1.97 15.51
N GLN A 74 -6.00 2.52 16.68
CA GLN A 74 -4.89 1.99 17.48
C GLN A 74 -5.14 0.53 17.93
N ASP A 75 -6.40 0.20 18.21
CA ASP A 75 -6.81 -1.13 18.62
C ASP A 75 -6.76 -2.15 17.47
N GLU A 76 -7.11 -1.77 16.24
CA GLU A 76 -6.95 -2.62 15.06
C GLU A 76 -5.47 -2.87 14.75
N ALA A 77 -4.65 -1.82 14.75
CA ALA A 77 -3.21 -1.94 14.53
C ALA A 77 -2.54 -2.81 15.63
N GLY A 78 -2.95 -2.63 16.89
CA GLY A 78 -2.49 -3.45 18.01
C GLY A 78 -2.93 -4.91 17.88
N THR A 79 -4.17 -5.14 17.44
CA THR A 79 -4.68 -6.49 17.18
C THR A 79 -3.90 -7.18 16.06
N ALA A 80 -3.63 -6.49 14.95
CA ALA A 80 -2.86 -7.03 13.83
C ALA A 80 -1.46 -7.48 14.27
N ALA A 81 -0.80 -6.68 15.12
CA ALA A 81 0.50 -7.02 15.68
C ALA A 81 0.44 -8.26 16.59
N ILE A 82 -0.54 -8.34 17.50
CA ILE A 82 -0.71 -9.49 18.41
C ILE A 82 -1.02 -10.77 17.61
N LYS A 83 -1.95 -10.67 16.66
CA LYS A 83 -2.38 -11.79 15.82
C LYS A 83 -1.27 -12.29 14.88
N THR A 84 -0.36 -11.42 14.47
CA THR A 84 0.85 -11.80 13.73
C THR A 84 1.76 -12.72 14.56
N VAL A 85 1.94 -12.42 15.86
CA VAL A 85 2.73 -13.28 16.77
C VAL A 85 2.05 -14.62 17.00
N GLU A 86 0.72 -14.61 17.13
CA GLU A 86 -0.09 -15.82 17.28
C GLU A 86 0.03 -16.72 16.03
N LEU A 87 -0.06 -16.14 14.84
CA LEU A 87 0.12 -16.82 13.56
C LEU A 87 1.53 -17.43 13.43
N ASP A 88 2.58 -16.70 13.81
CA ASP A 88 3.94 -17.24 13.82
C ASP A 88 4.08 -18.44 14.77
N ALA A 89 3.46 -18.39 15.94
CA ALA A 89 3.43 -19.53 16.86
C ALA A 89 2.74 -20.76 16.25
N VAL A 90 1.65 -20.58 15.48
CA VAL A 90 0.99 -21.65 14.72
C VAL A 90 1.92 -22.26 13.66
N LEU A 91 2.76 -21.43 13.03
CA LEU A 91 3.75 -21.85 12.02
C LEU A 91 5.05 -22.43 12.63
N GLY A 92 5.11 -22.51 13.96
CA GLY A 92 6.23 -23.06 14.73
C GLY A 92 7.35 -22.08 15.02
N GLY A 93 7.09 -20.76 15.01
CA GLY A 93 8.08 -19.71 15.30
C GLY A 93 9.13 -19.57 14.21
N ARG A 94 8.76 -19.85 12.95
CA ARG A 94 9.68 -19.89 11.79
C ARG A 94 9.43 -18.76 10.81
N ALA A 95 8.42 -17.93 11.04
CA ALA A 95 8.07 -16.86 10.12
C ALA A 95 8.92 -15.60 10.39
N VAL A 96 9.21 -14.86 9.32
CA VAL A 96 9.74 -13.50 9.44
C VAL A 96 8.56 -12.54 9.50
N GLN A 97 8.52 -11.71 10.53
CA GLN A 97 7.44 -10.74 10.75
C GLN A 97 7.86 -9.37 10.21
N HIS A 98 7.00 -8.73 9.42
CA HIS A 98 7.24 -7.43 8.79
C HIS A 98 6.12 -6.46 9.16
N ARG A 99 6.49 -5.25 9.59
CA ARG A 99 5.55 -4.14 9.81
C ARG A 99 5.49 -3.31 8.53
N GLU A 100 4.29 -3.14 7.97
CA GLU A 100 4.09 -2.46 6.69
C GLU A 100 3.14 -1.26 6.86
N PRO A 101 3.61 -0.08 7.29
CA PRO A 101 2.77 1.11 7.35
C PRO A 101 2.39 1.58 5.94
N GLN A 102 1.16 2.03 5.76
CA GLN A 102 0.70 2.59 4.49
C GLN A 102 1.62 3.70 3.97
N GLY A 103 2.10 3.56 2.73
CA GLY A 103 3.03 4.49 2.08
C GLY A 103 4.51 4.22 2.35
N PHE A 104 4.83 3.35 3.32
CA PHE A 104 6.18 2.97 3.71
C PHE A 104 6.43 1.46 3.56
N GLU A 105 5.67 0.81 2.68
CA GLU A 105 5.75 -0.63 2.50
C GLU A 105 7.09 -1.08 1.89
N SER A 106 7.53 -2.25 2.34
CA SER A 106 8.72 -2.90 1.83
C SER A 106 8.57 -3.31 0.36
N ASP A 107 9.68 -3.31 -0.38
CA ASP A 107 9.70 -3.83 -1.76
C ASP A 107 9.21 -5.28 -1.82
N LYS A 108 9.45 -6.05 -0.76
CA LYS A 108 9.02 -7.45 -0.64
C LYS A 108 7.50 -7.55 -0.59
N PHE A 109 6.85 -6.80 0.29
CA PHE A 109 5.38 -6.75 0.39
C PHE A 109 4.73 -6.31 -0.92
N LEU A 110 5.19 -5.19 -1.47
CA LEU A 110 4.69 -4.63 -2.72
C LEU A 110 4.95 -5.56 -3.92
N SER A 111 5.93 -6.49 -3.82
CA SER A 111 6.18 -7.45 -4.90
C SER A 111 5.05 -8.47 -5.08
N TYR A 112 4.24 -8.71 -4.05
CA TYR A 112 3.15 -9.69 -4.09
C TYR A 112 1.93 -9.19 -4.88
N PHE A 113 1.77 -7.87 -5.00
CA PHE A 113 0.61 -7.24 -5.63
C PHE A 113 1.04 -6.54 -6.91
N LYS A 114 0.60 -7.06 -8.06
CA LYS A 114 0.92 -6.50 -9.38
C LYS A 114 -0.32 -5.91 -10.04
N PRO A 115 -0.19 -4.76 -10.73
CA PRO A 115 1.04 -3.97 -10.91
C PRO A 115 1.41 -3.10 -9.70
N CYS A 116 0.44 -2.75 -8.85
CA CYS A 116 0.62 -1.92 -7.66
C CYS A 116 -0.54 -2.13 -6.65
N ILE A 117 -0.40 -1.54 -5.47
CA ILE A 117 -1.50 -1.33 -4.52
C ILE A 117 -1.92 0.14 -4.56
N ILE A 118 -3.22 0.40 -4.43
CA ILE A 118 -3.78 1.75 -4.24
C ILE A 118 -4.81 1.61 -3.13
N PRO A 119 -4.46 2.01 -1.89
CA PRO A 119 -5.40 1.93 -0.78
C PRO A 119 -6.62 2.83 -1.02
N SER A 120 -7.80 2.29 -0.80
CA SER A 120 -9.06 3.04 -0.84
C SER A 120 -9.32 3.74 0.49
N GLU A 121 -10.13 4.79 0.49
CA GLU A 121 -10.58 5.44 1.72
C GLU A 121 -11.65 4.62 2.46
N GLY A 122 -11.84 4.89 3.74
CA GLY A 122 -12.79 4.18 4.60
C GLY A 122 -12.22 2.89 5.18
N GLY A 123 -13.11 2.03 5.65
CA GLY A 123 -12.77 0.79 6.34
C GLY A 123 -13.98 0.11 6.97
N PHE A 124 -13.75 -1.00 7.67
CA PHE A 124 -14.74 -1.80 8.36
C PHE A 124 -15.53 -0.99 9.39
N ALA A 125 -14.84 -0.23 10.26
CA ALA A 125 -15.49 0.59 11.29
C ALA A 125 -16.41 1.68 10.72
N SER A 126 -16.08 2.21 9.53
CA SER A 126 -16.91 3.18 8.80
C SER A 126 -18.10 2.54 8.07
N GLY A 127 -18.28 1.22 8.20
CA GLY A 127 -19.41 0.46 7.65
C GLY A 127 -19.26 0.09 6.18
N PHE A 128 -18.02 0.07 5.64
CA PHE A 128 -17.74 0.22 4.21
C PHE A 128 -18.55 1.40 3.66
N LYS A 129 -17.90 2.54 3.39
CA LYS A 129 -18.50 3.43 2.39
C LYS A 129 -18.76 2.54 1.19
N LYS A 130 -20.04 2.23 0.91
CA LYS A 130 -20.43 1.60 -0.35
C LYS A 130 -19.72 2.41 -1.43
N PRO A 131 -19.36 1.82 -2.57
CA PRO A 131 -19.15 2.64 -3.74
C PRO A 131 -20.51 3.31 -4.03
N GLU A 132 -20.82 4.41 -3.31
CA GLU A 132 -21.59 5.50 -3.87
C GLU A 132 -20.92 5.72 -5.20
N GLU A 133 -21.65 5.42 -6.28
CA GLU A 133 -21.24 5.57 -7.68
C GLU A 133 -20.04 6.51 -7.71
N GLU A 134 -18.82 5.96 -7.84
CA GLU A 134 -17.61 6.78 -7.70
C GLU A 134 -17.77 7.86 -8.74
N LYS A 135 -18.26 9.05 -8.33
CA LYS A 135 -18.14 10.24 -9.14
C LYS A 135 -16.66 10.25 -9.43
N SER A 136 -16.33 10.22 -10.71
CA SER A 136 -14.98 10.11 -11.22
C SER A 136 -14.17 11.31 -10.75
N GLU A 137 -13.80 11.29 -9.47
CA GLU A 137 -13.08 12.34 -8.81
C GLU A 137 -11.68 12.31 -9.40
N THR A 138 -11.21 13.49 -9.80
CA THR A 138 -9.89 13.61 -10.38
C THR A 138 -8.85 13.30 -9.32
N ARG A 139 -8.08 12.23 -9.51
CA ARG A 139 -7.07 11.76 -8.56
C ARG A 139 -5.68 11.91 -9.17
N LEU A 140 -4.77 12.50 -8.42
CA LEU A 140 -3.36 12.64 -8.81
C LEU A 140 -2.51 11.69 -7.97
N TYR A 141 -1.68 10.89 -8.64
CA TYR A 141 -0.77 9.96 -7.99
C TYR A 141 0.67 10.26 -8.39
N THR A 142 1.58 10.05 -7.45
CA THR A 142 3.01 9.85 -7.73
C THR A 142 3.26 8.37 -7.94
N CYS A 143 4.02 8.05 -8.98
CA CYS A 143 4.42 6.69 -9.35
C CYS A 143 5.95 6.61 -9.29
N ARG A 144 6.48 5.80 -8.37
CA ARG A 144 7.92 5.64 -8.15
C ARG A 144 8.33 4.18 -8.22
N GLY A 145 9.59 3.95 -8.60
CA GLY A 145 10.23 2.63 -8.52
C GLY A 145 10.38 1.94 -9.88
N LYS A 146 11.51 1.23 -10.03
CA LYS A 146 11.93 0.62 -11.30
C LYS A 146 11.45 -0.83 -11.47
N ARG A 147 11.30 -1.56 -10.36
CA ARG A 147 10.91 -2.99 -10.34
C ARG A 147 9.59 -3.20 -9.62
N VAL A 148 9.48 -2.56 -8.46
CA VAL A 148 8.32 -2.57 -7.59
C VAL A 148 7.79 -1.15 -7.56
N VAL A 149 6.52 -0.99 -7.90
CA VAL A 149 5.90 0.32 -8.05
C VAL A 149 5.30 0.75 -6.73
N ARG A 150 5.63 1.97 -6.31
CA ARG A 150 5.00 2.68 -5.20
C ARG A 150 4.06 3.72 -5.78
N MET A 151 2.78 3.57 -5.48
CA MET A 151 1.74 4.54 -5.80
C MET A 151 1.41 5.31 -4.54
N LYS A 152 1.41 6.64 -4.63
CA LYS A 152 0.96 7.52 -3.54
C LYS A 152 0.06 8.60 -4.10
N GLN A 153 -1.17 8.67 -3.60
CA GLN A 153 -2.08 9.77 -3.93
C GLN A 153 -1.56 11.07 -3.31
N VAL A 154 -1.55 12.13 -4.11
CA VAL A 154 -1.14 13.49 -3.73
C VAL A 154 -2.27 14.46 -4.05
N PRO A 155 -2.30 15.64 -3.42
CA PRO A 155 -3.32 16.65 -3.75
C PRO A 155 -3.30 16.96 -5.24
N PHE A 156 -4.47 17.03 -5.88
CA PHE A 156 -4.59 17.48 -7.26
C PHE A 156 -4.33 19.00 -7.33
N ALA A 157 -3.05 19.35 -7.38
CA ALA A 157 -2.57 20.71 -7.37
C ALA A 157 -1.24 20.80 -8.12
N ARG A 158 -1.00 21.93 -8.80
CA ARG A 158 0.26 22.17 -9.52
C ARG A 158 1.47 22.07 -8.59
N SER A 159 1.31 22.47 -7.33
CA SER A 159 2.36 22.39 -6.30
C SER A 159 2.79 20.97 -5.95
N SER A 160 1.99 19.96 -6.31
CA SER A 160 2.34 18.55 -6.12
C SER A 160 3.28 18.03 -7.21
N LEU A 161 3.22 18.61 -8.42
CA LEU A 161 4.07 18.24 -9.54
C LEU A 161 5.53 18.63 -9.25
N ASN A 162 6.46 17.82 -9.75
CA ASN A 162 7.89 18.09 -9.70
C ASN A 162 8.60 17.45 -10.91
N HIS A 163 9.88 17.78 -11.07
CA HIS A 163 10.69 17.31 -12.20
C HIS A 163 11.28 15.89 -11.97
N ASP A 164 11.17 15.33 -10.77
CA ASP A 164 11.88 14.11 -10.34
C ASP A 164 11.00 12.85 -10.35
N ASP A 165 9.69 13.01 -10.35
CA ASP A 165 8.70 11.94 -10.23
C ASP A 165 7.86 11.77 -11.51
N VAL A 166 7.33 10.56 -11.72
CA VAL A 166 6.27 10.32 -12.71
C VAL A 166 4.93 10.48 -12.00
N PHE A 167 4.01 11.21 -12.63
CA PHE A 167 2.68 11.45 -12.11
C PHE A 167 1.62 10.80 -12.99
N ILE A 168 0.59 10.26 -12.35
CA ILE A 168 -0.60 9.71 -13.02
C ILE A 168 -1.78 10.55 -12.59
N LEU A 169 -2.37 11.29 -13.53
CA LEU A 169 -3.58 12.06 -13.32
C LEU A 169 -4.75 11.27 -13.92
N ASP A 170 -5.57 10.71 -13.04
CA ASP A 170 -6.75 9.94 -13.39
C ASP A 170 -7.97 10.88 -13.40
N THR A 171 -8.59 11.04 -14.56
CA THR A 171 -9.83 11.81 -14.76
C THR A 171 -10.89 10.91 -15.38
N GLU A 172 -12.16 11.32 -15.35
CA GLU A 172 -13.29 10.55 -15.88
C GLU A 172 -13.10 10.03 -17.33
N LYS A 173 -12.44 10.80 -18.19
CA LYS A 173 -12.37 10.52 -19.63
C LYS A 173 -10.97 10.18 -20.13
N LYS A 174 -9.94 10.57 -19.38
CA LYS A 174 -8.55 10.50 -19.82
C LYS A 174 -7.60 10.32 -18.65
N ILE A 175 -6.64 9.42 -18.79
CA ILE A 175 -5.54 9.26 -17.84
C ILE A 175 -4.29 9.89 -18.44
N TYR A 176 -3.69 10.84 -17.73
CA TYR A 176 -2.45 11.48 -18.14
C TYR A 176 -1.25 10.92 -17.38
N GLN A 177 -0.21 10.53 -18.11
CA GLN A 177 1.11 10.26 -17.57
C GLN A 177 1.97 11.51 -17.72
N PHE A 178 2.25 12.21 -16.62
CA PHE A 178 3.20 13.31 -16.64
C PHE A 178 4.59 12.82 -16.19
N ASN A 179 5.56 12.89 -17.09
CA ASN A 179 6.94 12.48 -16.84
C ASN A 179 7.78 13.70 -16.44
N GLY A 180 8.19 13.79 -15.17
CA GLY A 180 9.19 14.77 -14.76
C GLY A 180 10.50 14.62 -15.55
N ALA A 181 11.18 15.73 -15.84
CA ALA A 181 12.37 15.75 -16.69
C ALA A 181 13.50 14.81 -16.22
N ASN A 182 13.62 14.58 -14.91
CA ASN A 182 14.68 13.77 -14.30
C ASN A 182 14.29 12.28 -14.09
N THR A 183 13.08 11.89 -14.47
CA THR A 183 12.62 10.49 -14.36
C THR A 183 13.29 9.59 -15.40
N ASN A 184 13.48 8.32 -15.07
CA ASN A 184 14.10 7.37 -16.01
C ASN A 184 13.08 6.55 -16.82
N ILE A 185 13.54 5.95 -17.92
CA ILE A 185 12.70 5.17 -18.86
C ILE A 185 11.97 4.00 -18.16
N GLN A 186 12.59 3.37 -17.16
CA GLN A 186 11.99 2.22 -16.46
C GLN A 186 10.82 2.65 -15.58
N GLU A 187 10.94 3.78 -14.87
CA GLU A 187 9.84 4.37 -14.09
C GLU A 187 8.67 4.77 -15.00
N ARG A 188 8.97 5.41 -16.14
CA ARG A 188 7.95 5.81 -17.12
C ARG A 188 7.22 4.60 -17.70
N ALA A 189 7.93 3.50 -17.98
CA ALA A 189 7.32 2.26 -18.45
C ALA A 189 6.45 1.60 -17.37
N LYS A 190 6.89 1.62 -16.10
CA LYS A 190 6.11 1.12 -14.98
C LYS A 190 4.85 1.94 -14.70
N ALA A 191 4.92 3.26 -14.83
CA ALA A 191 3.73 4.11 -14.75
C ALA A 191 2.71 3.74 -15.83
N LEU A 192 3.16 3.46 -17.06
CA LEU A 192 2.27 3.04 -18.13
C LEU A 192 1.58 1.69 -17.83
N GLU A 193 2.30 0.72 -17.24
CA GLU A 193 1.68 -0.55 -16.77
C GLU A 193 0.57 -0.28 -15.73
N VAL A 194 0.81 0.65 -14.79
CA VAL A 194 -0.21 1.05 -13.81
C VAL A 194 -1.40 1.73 -14.48
N ILE A 195 -1.17 2.60 -15.46
CA ILE A 195 -2.25 3.27 -16.20
C ILE A 195 -3.13 2.27 -16.93
N GLN A 196 -2.56 1.24 -17.57
CA GLN A 196 -3.36 0.19 -18.22
C GLN A 196 -4.23 -0.54 -17.20
N TYR A 197 -3.68 -0.85 -16.02
CA TYR A 197 -4.46 -1.45 -14.94
C TYR A 197 -5.57 -0.53 -14.43
N LEU A 198 -5.32 0.78 -14.27
CA LEU A 198 -6.37 1.74 -13.89
C LEU A 198 -7.47 1.82 -14.94
N LYS A 199 -7.09 1.86 -16.22
CA LYS A 199 -8.01 1.89 -17.35
C LYS A 199 -8.91 0.66 -17.37
N ASP A 200 -8.35 -0.53 -17.19
CA ASP A 200 -9.13 -1.78 -17.19
C ASP A 200 -10.03 -1.89 -15.95
N LYS A 201 -9.53 -1.45 -14.78
CA LYS A 201 -10.22 -1.65 -13.49
C LYS A 201 -11.28 -0.61 -13.20
N TYR A 202 -11.02 0.66 -13.52
CA TYR A 202 -11.87 1.79 -13.13
C TYR A 202 -12.58 2.45 -14.32
N HIS A 203 -12.13 2.19 -15.56
CA HIS A 203 -12.68 2.82 -16.78
C HIS A 203 -13.17 1.81 -17.83
N GLU A 204 -13.34 0.54 -17.45
CA GLU A 204 -13.84 -0.53 -18.32
C GLU A 204 -13.07 -0.66 -19.66
N GLY A 205 -11.80 -0.24 -19.70
CA GLY A 205 -10.99 -0.30 -20.91
C GLY A 205 -11.23 0.82 -21.95
N THR A 206 -12.09 1.81 -21.66
CA THR A 206 -12.54 2.80 -22.67
C THR A 206 -11.88 4.17 -22.57
N CYS A 207 -11.10 4.42 -21.53
CA CYS A 207 -10.48 5.73 -21.25
C CYS A 207 -9.25 6.02 -22.14
N ASP A 208 -9.09 7.29 -22.54
CA ASP A 208 -7.95 7.75 -23.35
C ASP A 208 -6.69 7.88 -22.49
N ILE A 209 -5.52 7.70 -23.10
CA ILE A 209 -4.23 7.83 -22.41
C ILE A 209 -3.38 8.87 -23.13
N ALA A 210 -2.87 9.85 -22.38
CA ALA A 210 -1.95 10.86 -22.88
C ALA A 210 -0.63 10.85 -22.10
N ILE A 211 0.50 11.02 -22.78
CA ILE A 211 1.83 11.06 -22.16
C ILE A 211 2.39 12.48 -22.34
N ILE A 212 2.61 13.16 -21.22
CA ILE A 212 3.11 14.53 -21.17
C ILE A 212 4.54 14.48 -20.63
N ASP A 213 5.49 14.99 -21.41
CA ASP A 213 6.88 15.12 -20.97
C ASP A 213 7.17 16.55 -20.51
N ASP A 214 7.69 16.66 -19.29
CA ASP A 214 8.15 17.93 -18.73
C ASP A 214 9.26 18.59 -19.58
N GLY A 215 9.17 19.91 -19.74
CA GLY A 215 10.11 20.71 -20.54
C GLY A 215 9.99 20.54 -22.06
N LYS A 216 9.19 19.60 -22.56
CA LYS A 216 8.83 19.57 -23.98
C LYS A 216 7.58 20.41 -24.16
N LEU A 217 7.75 21.61 -24.71
CA LEU A 217 6.65 22.39 -25.30
C LEU A 217 6.18 21.65 -26.57
N GLN A 218 5.53 20.51 -26.40
CA GLN A 218 4.79 19.91 -27.50
C GLN A 218 3.55 20.80 -27.69
N ALA A 219 3.37 21.30 -28.92
CA ALA A 219 2.14 21.95 -29.33
C ALA A 219 1.06 20.88 -29.62
N ASP A 220 0.99 19.84 -28.78
CA ASP A 220 0.03 18.77 -28.86
C ASP A 220 -1.22 19.14 -28.03
N SER A 221 -2.39 18.73 -28.52
CA SER A 221 -3.68 18.99 -27.85
C SER A 221 -3.68 18.49 -26.41
N ASP A 222 -3.06 17.32 -26.20
CA ASP A 222 -3.01 16.63 -24.91
C ASP A 222 -2.25 17.41 -23.84
N SER A 223 -1.10 18.02 -24.17
CA SER A 223 -0.39 18.85 -23.20
C SER A 223 -1.20 20.11 -22.87
N GLY A 224 -1.88 20.70 -23.85
CA GLY A 224 -2.77 21.84 -23.62
C GLY A 224 -3.90 21.51 -22.66
N GLU A 225 -4.61 20.41 -22.92
CA GLU A 225 -5.69 19.87 -22.06
C GLU A 225 -5.19 19.62 -20.64
N PHE A 226 -4.03 18.96 -20.49
CA PHE A 226 -3.41 18.69 -19.20
C PHE A 226 -3.16 19.98 -18.41
N TRP A 227 -2.52 20.98 -19.01
CA TRP A 227 -2.22 22.22 -18.29
C TRP A 227 -3.46 23.05 -17.97
N VAL A 228 -4.51 23.01 -18.80
CA VAL A 228 -5.79 23.64 -18.52
C VAL A 228 -6.41 23.08 -17.23
N LEU A 229 -6.28 21.77 -16.97
CA LEU A 229 -6.75 21.14 -15.72
C LEU A 229 -6.08 21.74 -14.47
N PHE A 230 -4.86 22.26 -14.59
CA PHE A 230 -4.15 22.95 -13.50
C PHE A 230 -4.31 24.48 -13.51
N GLY A 231 -5.19 25.04 -14.36
CA GLY A 231 -5.39 26.48 -14.50
C GLY A 231 -4.37 27.16 -15.41
N GLY A 232 -3.82 26.42 -16.38
CA GLY A 232 -2.87 26.92 -17.39
C GLY A 232 -1.42 26.55 -17.10
N PHE A 233 -0.56 26.74 -18.10
CA PHE A 233 0.87 26.50 -18.01
C PHE A 233 1.52 27.50 -17.05
N ALA A 234 2.25 27.01 -16.07
CA ALA A 234 3.11 27.80 -15.20
C ALA A 234 4.31 26.94 -14.77
N PRO A 235 5.45 27.56 -14.43
CA PRO A 235 6.63 26.84 -13.95
C PRO A 235 6.31 25.93 -12.76
N ILE A 236 6.84 24.71 -12.79
CA ILE A 236 6.74 23.74 -11.70
C ILE A 236 7.79 24.10 -10.64
N GLY A 237 7.40 23.99 -9.36
CA GLY A 237 8.31 24.25 -8.25
C GLY A 237 9.34 23.14 -8.05
N LYS A 238 10.39 23.42 -7.27
CA LYS A 238 11.26 22.36 -6.76
C LYS A 238 10.48 21.46 -5.80
N LYS A 239 10.79 20.16 -5.82
CA LYS A 239 10.20 19.18 -4.92
C LYS A 239 10.34 19.63 -3.46
N VAL A 240 9.23 19.70 -2.74
CA VAL A 240 9.24 19.86 -1.29
C VAL A 240 9.59 18.49 -0.71
N VAL A 241 10.72 18.40 0.01
CA VAL A 241 11.15 17.15 0.65
C VAL A 241 10.10 16.77 1.69
N SER A 242 9.46 15.62 1.49
CA SER A 242 8.50 15.04 2.43
C SER A 242 9.20 14.00 3.32
N GLU A 243 8.62 13.71 4.49
CA GLU A 243 9.13 12.66 5.40
C GLU A 243 9.17 11.27 4.72
N ASP A 244 8.46 11.07 3.61
CA ASP A 244 8.47 9.85 2.80
C ASP A 244 9.66 9.75 1.84
N ASP A 245 10.42 10.83 1.63
CA ASP A 245 11.59 10.83 0.74
C ASP A 245 12.87 10.32 1.42
N THR A 246 12.84 10.12 2.75
CA THR A 246 13.90 9.41 3.47
C THR A 246 13.71 7.90 3.27
N VAL A 247 14.30 7.39 2.19
CA VAL A 247 14.62 5.97 2.11
C VAL A 247 15.47 5.65 3.34
N LEU A 248 14.92 4.88 4.29
CA LEU A 248 15.74 4.20 5.28
C LEU A 248 16.66 3.28 4.50
N GLU A 249 17.89 3.73 4.24
CA GLU A 249 18.95 2.85 3.77
C GLU A 249 18.98 1.64 4.71
N THR A 250 19.01 0.47 4.09
CA THR A 250 18.98 -0.83 4.73
C THR A 250 20.20 -1.00 5.62
N SER A 251 20.09 -0.54 6.87
CA SER A 251 20.97 -0.98 7.93
C SER A 251 20.69 -2.47 8.16
N PRO A 252 21.72 -3.35 8.16
CA PRO A 252 21.52 -4.77 8.36
C PRO A 252 20.80 -5.00 9.68
N ALA A 253 19.79 -5.89 9.66
CA ALA A 253 18.93 -6.19 10.78
C ALA A 253 19.76 -6.50 12.05
N LYS A 254 19.88 -5.52 12.94
CA LYS A 254 20.30 -5.78 14.31
C LYS A 254 19.07 -6.30 15.04
N LEU A 255 19.11 -7.58 15.39
CA LEU A 255 18.24 -8.22 16.36
C LEU A 255 18.18 -7.35 17.62
N TYR A 256 17.13 -6.55 17.75
CA TYR A 256 16.77 -5.96 19.03
C TYR A 256 15.67 -6.82 19.64
N GLY A 257 16.06 -7.63 20.63
CA GLY A 257 15.14 -8.29 21.56
C GLY A 257 14.44 -7.27 22.47
N TYR A 258 13.63 -6.39 21.88
CA TYR A 258 12.91 -5.31 22.56
C TYR A 258 11.39 -5.40 22.44
N LEU A 259 10.85 -6.56 22.05
CA LEU A 259 9.40 -6.80 22.08
C LEU A 259 8.83 -6.98 23.51
N PHE A 260 9.66 -6.87 24.56
CA PHE A 260 9.21 -6.93 25.95
C PHE A 260 8.94 -5.56 26.59
N LEU A 261 9.41 -4.44 26.00
CA LEU A 261 9.34 -3.12 26.65
C LEU A 261 8.24 -2.20 26.11
N LEU A 262 7.76 -2.41 24.88
CA LEU A 262 6.68 -1.59 24.31
C LEU A 262 5.27 -2.01 24.77
N LEU A 263 5.11 -3.23 25.28
CA LEU A 263 3.85 -3.67 25.89
C LEU A 263 3.61 -3.06 27.29
N GLN A 264 4.65 -2.56 27.97
CA GLN A 264 4.51 -2.03 29.32
C GLN A 264 4.08 -0.56 29.36
N HIS A 265 4.30 0.21 28.28
CA HIS A 265 3.86 1.61 28.19
C HIS A 265 2.41 1.80 27.75
N CYS A 266 1.77 0.80 27.12
CA CYS A 266 0.33 0.87 26.85
C CYS A 266 -0.54 0.37 28.03
N MET A 267 0.02 -0.35 29.00
CA MET A 267 -0.72 -0.96 30.11
C MET A 267 -0.75 -0.12 31.40
N TYR A 268 0.10 0.91 31.55
CA TYR A 268 0.17 1.76 32.75
C TYR A 268 -0.36 3.18 32.56
N GLY A 269 -1.36 3.36 31.68
CA GLY A 269 -2.05 4.63 31.43
C GLY A 269 -3.32 4.88 32.24
N PHE A 270 -3.64 4.05 33.24
CA PHE A 270 -4.79 4.25 34.14
C PHE A 270 -4.44 3.88 35.57
N SER A 271 -3.93 4.85 36.35
CA SER A 271 -4.28 4.95 37.78
C SER A 271 -3.81 6.27 38.38
N THR A 272 -4.69 6.88 39.15
CA THR A 272 -4.50 8.02 40.07
C THR A 272 -4.40 9.44 39.46
N LYS A 273 -5.56 10.12 39.41
CA LYS A 273 -5.68 11.39 40.13
C LYS A 273 -6.95 11.34 40.99
N SER A 274 -6.70 11.54 42.29
CA SER A 274 -7.67 11.88 43.33
C SER A 274 -8.39 13.20 43.02
#